data_AF-A0A4P6PK74-F1
#
_entry.id   AF-A0A4P6PK74-F1
#
_cell.length_a   1.000
_cell.length_b   1.000
_cell.length_c   1.000
_cell.angle_alpha   90.00
_cell.angle_beta   90.00
_cell.angle_gamma   90.00
#
_symmetry.space_group_name_H-M   'P 1'
#
loop_
_entity.id
_entity.type
_entity.pdbx_description
1 polymer ?
#
loop_
_entity_poly.entity_id
_entity_poly.type
_entity_poly.pdbx_seq_one_letter_code
_entity_poly.pdbx_strand_id
1 'polypeptide(L)'
;MQSDGVPANAELTLIGNGRNRAADEVSWNAQWTEEELPTVYTGYKWDTGATKRWGKNHRDFFSGMVDTGYGSTDMMRTGFDDNIADEAQGATYDSGGGVFYQNGSQWALAGIMLSIGTYGNQPSGTAVYGNKTYIADLQYYAGQIAAVSAVDDIDEDGIPDEWEYEKCGTTTGVSASEDQDGDGFDGEAEWIADTDPTDGRSFFQLDSYAAADQLVFSSSTNREYQIQYLASLTNVSWQVETDWFAGSISQTVLAVSMADSNRFYRARVRRP
;
A
#
# COMPACT_ATOMS: atom_id res chain seq x y z
N MET A 1 1.02 -4.28 -11.88
CA MET A 1 2.14 -3.33 -12.14
C MET A 1 3.42 -4.13 -12.25
N GLN A 2 3.92 -4.37 -13.47
CA GLN A 2 5.24 -4.95 -13.69
C GLN A 2 6.19 -3.75 -13.83
N SER A 3 6.94 -3.42 -12.78
CA SER A 3 8.04 -2.47 -12.90
C SER A 3 9.20 -3.18 -13.58
N ASP A 4 9.93 -2.51 -14.48
CA ASP A 4 11.25 -2.96 -14.90
C ASP A 4 12.15 -3.13 -13.65
N GLY A 5 12.98 -4.17 -13.62
CA GLY A 5 13.85 -4.49 -12.48
C GLY A 5 14.64 -3.31 -11.97
N VAL A 6 14.73 -3.19 -10.63
CA VAL A 6 15.56 -2.18 -9.97
C VAL A 6 16.98 -2.28 -10.53
N PRO A 7 17.48 -1.27 -11.26
CA PRO A 7 18.80 -1.36 -11.86
C PRO A 7 19.90 -1.47 -10.80
N ALA A 8 21.04 -2.09 -11.15
CA ALA A 8 22.21 -1.97 -10.29
C ALA A 8 22.60 -0.50 -10.13
N ASN A 9 23.09 -0.12 -8.96
CA ASN A 9 23.41 1.26 -8.59
C ASN A 9 22.21 2.22 -8.57
N ALA A 10 20.98 1.71 -8.58
CA ALA A 10 19.80 2.54 -8.36
C ALA A 10 19.78 3.08 -6.92
N GLU A 11 19.45 4.36 -6.75
CA GLU A 11 19.20 4.94 -5.44
C GLU A 11 17.90 4.35 -4.86
N LEU A 12 17.99 3.86 -3.63
CA LEU A 12 16.91 3.26 -2.87
C LEU A 12 16.65 4.09 -1.63
N THR A 13 15.39 4.24 -1.27
CA THR A 13 14.97 4.81 0.02
C THR A 13 14.59 3.69 0.96
N LEU A 14 15.34 3.52 2.05
CA LEU A 14 15.09 2.53 3.08
C LEU A 14 14.29 3.18 4.19
N ILE A 15 13.17 2.58 4.59
CA ILE A 15 12.29 3.08 5.66
C ILE A 15 12.15 2.00 6.72
N GLY A 16 12.49 2.35 7.96
CA GLY A 16 12.55 1.39 9.06
C GLY A 16 12.34 2.03 10.43
N ASN A 17 12.26 1.20 11.46
CA ASN A 17 12.10 1.58 12.87
C ASN A 17 13.15 0.86 13.75
N GLY A 18 14.36 0.72 13.22
CA GLY A 18 15.49 0.10 13.89
C GLY A 18 16.13 0.99 14.94
N ARG A 19 17.14 0.42 15.60
CA ARG A 19 17.93 1.06 16.65
C ARG A 19 18.47 2.42 16.23
N ASN A 20 18.33 3.42 17.10
CA ASN A 20 18.86 4.76 16.89
C ASN A 20 20.37 4.75 16.65
N ARG A 21 20.87 5.68 15.82
CA ARG A 21 22.30 5.84 15.58
C ARG A 21 22.85 6.75 16.68
N ALA A 22 23.98 6.39 17.29
CA ALA A 22 24.74 7.30 18.13
C ALA A 22 25.18 8.54 17.34
N ALA A 23 25.42 9.64 18.05
CA ALA A 23 25.82 10.91 17.43
C ALA A 23 27.22 10.82 16.79
N ASP A 24 28.16 10.25 17.53
CA ASP A 24 29.57 10.23 17.18
C ASP A 24 29.94 8.96 16.41
N GLU A 25 30.82 9.14 15.45
CA GLU A 25 31.50 8.06 14.76
C GLU A 25 32.57 7.44 15.66
N VAL A 26 32.77 6.13 15.55
CA VAL A 26 33.72 5.34 16.34
C VAL A 26 34.65 4.58 15.40
N SER A 27 35.92 4.49 15.77
CA SER A 27 36.96 3.78 15.04
C SER A 27 37.37 2.52 15.80
N TRP A 28 37.66 1.44 15.07
CA TRP A 28 38.18 0.19 15.62
C TRP A 28 39.40 -0.33 14.84
N ASN A 29 40.30 -0.98 15.56
CA ASN A 29 41.41 -1.72 14.96
C ASN A 29 41.00 -3.11 14.45
N ALA A 30 41.95 -3.87 13.91
CA ALA A 30 41.73 -5.22 13.38
C ALA A 30 41.17 -6.22 14.40
N GLN A 31 41.30 -5.94 15.70
CA GLN A 31 40.79 -6.77 16.80
C GLN A 31 39.49 -6.22 17.40
N TRP A 32 38.82 -5.28 16.72
CA TRP A 32 37.58 -4.64 17.19
C TRP A 32 37.72 -3.89 18.53
N THR A 33 38.92 -3.43 18.84
CA THR A 33 39.16 -2.53 19.98
C THR A 33 39.02 -1.09 19.51
N GLU A 34 38.28 -0.28 20.28
CA GLU A 34 38.06 1.14 19.99
C GLU A 34 39.36 1.94 20.10
N GLU A 35 39.59 2.85 19.14
CA GLU A 35 40.76 3.72 19.07
C GLU A 35 40.38 5.14 18.63
N GLU A 36 41.21 6.12 18.95
CA GLU A 36 40.99 7.54 18.61
C GLU A 36 41.12 7.85 17.12
N LEU A 37 41.82 7.01 16.34
CA LEU A 37 41.97 7.17 14.90
C LEU A 37 41.73 5.84 14.19
N PRO A 38 41.13 5.86 12.98
CA PRO A 38 40.82 4.63 12.28
C PRO A 38 42.10 3.96 11.80
N THR A 39 42.32 2.73 12.24
CA THR A 39 43.37 1.87 11.70
C THR A 39 42.81 0.83 10.73
N VAL A 40 41.53 0.43 10.87
CA VAL A 40 40.90 -0.58 10.00
C VAL A 40 39.41 -0.33 9.74
N TYR A 41 38.61 -0.10 10.79
CA TYR A 41 37.15 -0.02 10.67
C TYR A 41 36.63 1.28 11.28
N THR A 42 35.57 1.81 10.68
CA THR A 42 34.89 3.03 11.15
C THR A 42 33.38 2.91 10.95
N GLY A 43 32.60 3.57 11.80
CA GLY A 43 31.15 3.66 11.68
C GLY A 43 30.50 4.09 12.99
N TYR A 44 29.29 3.63 13.26
CA TYR A 44 28.47 4.11 14.37
C TYR A 44 28.04 3.01 15.31
N LYS A 45 27.96 3.34 16.59
CA LYS A 45 27.24 2.53 17.57
C LYS A 45 25.74 2.78 17.46
N TRP A 46 24.97 1.81 17.93
CA TRP A 46 23.53 1.93 18.10
C TRP A 46 23.19 2.37 19.52
N ASP A 47 22.30 3.35 19.61
CA ASP A 47 21.74 3.85 20.85
C ASP A 47 20.57 2.99 21.36
N THR A 48 20.14 3.28 22.59
CA THR A 48 18.90 2.76 23.12
C THR A 48 17.69 3.40 22.45
N GLY A 49 16.58 2.66 22.33
CA GLY A 49 15.37 3.11 21.63
C GLY A 49 15.43 2.90 20.12
N ALA A 50 14.31 3.25 19.48
CA ALA A 50 14.07 3.12 18.06
C ALA A 50 13.20 4.29 17.59
N THR A 51 13.42 4.76 16.38
CA THR A 51 12.65 5.86 15.77
C THR A 51 12.45 5.56 14.30
N LYS A 52 11.19 5.69 13.86
CA LYS A 52 10.84 5.53 12.45
C LYS A 52 11.51 6.63 11.66
N ARG A 53 12.34 6.24 10.69
CA ARG A 53 13.09 7.16 9.83
C ARG A 53 13.31 6.54 8.47
N TRP A 54 13.83 7.35 7.56
CA TRP A 54 14.23 6.93 6.24
C TRP A 54 15.62 7.49 5.91
N GLY A 55 16.32 6.81 5.02
CA GLY A 55 17.56 7.28 4.42
C GLY A 55 17.81 6.57 3.10
N LYS A 56 18.92 6.91 2.45
CA LYS A 56 19.21 6.50 1.08
C LYS A 56 20.32 5.47 1.03
N ASN A 57 20.34 4.58 0.06
CA ASN A 57 21.52 3.80 -0.28
C ASN A 57 21.42 3.33 -1.74
N HIS A 58 22.50 2.85 -2.35
CA HIS A 58 22.49 2.31 -3.69
C HIS A 58 22.39 0.79 -3.69
N ARG A 59 21.65 0.24 -4.66
CA ARG A 59 21.65 -1.21 -4.93
C ARG A 59 23.06 -1.66 -5.35
N ASP A 60 23.67 -2.54 -4.57
CA ASP A 60 24.92 -3.21 -4.95
C ASP A 60 24.72 -4.08 -6.19
N PHE A 61 25.80 -4.35 -6.92
CA PHE A 61 25.80 -5.42 -7.92
C PHE A 61 25.80 -6.79 -7.23
N PHE A 62 24.61 -7.26 -6.88
CA PHE A 62 24.36 -8.55 -6.26
C PHE A 62 23.04 -9.12 -6.78
N SER A 63 23.07 -10.41 -7.14
CA SER A 63 21.89 -11.20 -7.46
C SER A 63 22.19 -12.61 -7.01
N GLY A 64 21.27 -13.20 -6.25
CA GLY A 64 21.41 -14.56 -5.76
C GLY A 64 20.50 -14.88 -4.60
N MET A 65 20.23 -16.17 -4.48
CA MET A 65 19.54 -16.77 -3.34
C MET A 65 20.44 -16.71 -2.10
N VAL A 66 19.93 -16.14 -1.02
CA VAL A 66 20.58 -16.09 0.29
C VAL A 66 19.71 -16.85 1.28
N ASP A 67 20.30 -17.79 2.02
CA ASP A 67 19.65 -18.46 3.14
C ASP A 67 20.12 -17.85 4.46
N THR A 68 19.21 -17.14 5.14
CA THR A 68 19.45 -16.54 6.46
C THR A 68 18.99 -17.43 7.61
N GLY A 69 18.77 -18.73 7.37
CA GLY A 69 18.28 -19.72 8.33
C GLY A 69 16.78 -19.98 8.28
N TYR A 70 16.07 -19.34 7.35
CA TYR A 70 14.60 -19.45 7.17
C TYR A 70 14.22 -19.87 5.74
N GLY A 71 15.19 -20.39 4.99
CA GLY A 71 15.04 -20.72 3.58
C GLY A 71 15.76 -19.72 2.69
N SER A 72 15.93 -20.12 1.43
CA SER A 72 16.57 -19.30 0.41
C SER A 72 15.60 -18.24 -0.11
N THR A 73 16.03 -16.98 -0.08
CA THR A 73 15.30 -15.84 -0.66
C THR A 73 16.16 -15.15 -1.70
N ASP A 74 15.57 -14.78 -2.84
CA ASP A 74 16.25 -13.92 -3.81
C ASP A 74 16.32 -12.51 -3.23
N MET A 75 17.53 -11.99 -3.08
CA MET A 75 17.77 -10.74 -2.39
C MET A 75 18.57 -9.78 -3.28
N MET A 76 18.19 -8.51 -3.20
CA MET A 76 19.11 -7.41 -3.47
C MET A 76 19.79 -6.99 -2.16
N ARG A 77 20.83 -6.17 -2.27
CA ARG A 77 21.48 -5.59 -1.09
C ARG A 77 21.96 -4.18 -1.34
N THR A 78 22.21 -3.45 -0.27
CA THR A 78 22.92 -2.18 -0.27
C THR A 78 24.20 -2.30 0.54
N GLY A 79 25.16 -1.41 0.29
CA GLY A 79 26.40 -1.31 1.04
C GLY A 79 26.51 0.01 1.76
N PHE A 80 26.92 -0.01 3.03
CA PHE A 80 27.13 1.21 3.80
C PHE A 80 28.58 1.69 3.64
N ASP A 81 28.84 2.86 3.07
CA ASP A 81 30.21 3.30 2.76
C ASP A 81 30.47 4.81 2.85
N ASP A 82 29.52 5.57 3.41
CA ASP A 82 29.47 7.02 3.57
C ASP A 82 29.56 7.83 2.26
N ASN A 83 29.29 7.21 1.11
CA ASN A 83 29.52 7.87 -0.17
C ASN A 83 28.39 8.83 -0.62
N ILE A 84 27.26 8.84 0.09
CA ILE A 84 26.12 9.71 -0.19
C ILE A 84 25.57 10.40 1.07
N ALA A 85 24.88 11.52 0.84
CA ALA A 85 24.12 12.19 1.90
C ALA A 85 22.98 11.29 2.40
N ASP A 86 22.77 11.31 3.71
CA ASP A 86 21.72 10.55 4.41
C ASP A 86 21.80 9.04 4.14
N GLU A 87 23.03 8.50 4.00
CA GLU A 87 23.20 7.09 3.75
C GLU A 87 22.64 6.23 4.90
N ALA A 88 21.80 5.27 4.55
CA ALA A 88 21.16 4.34 5.46
C ALA A 88 21.85 2.97 5.44
N GLN A 89 22.02 2.43 6.64
CA GLN A 89 22.34 1.03 6.90
C GLN A 89 21.23 0.47 7.79
N GLY A 90 20.74 -0.72 7.45
CA GLY A 90 19.81 -1.44 8.30
C GLY A 90 20.42 -1.71 9.69
N ALA A 91 19.58 -1.66 10.71
CA ALA A 91 19.93 -1.97 12.08
C ALA A 91 19.00 -3.07 12.65
N THR A 92 19.31 -3.55 13.85
CA THR A 92 18.35 -4.43 14.55
C THR A 92 17.01 -3.73 14.70
N TYR A 93 15.94 -4.50 14.45
CA TYR A 93 14.53 -4.07 14.40
C TYR A 93 14.09 -3.34 13.12
N ASP A 94 14.94 -3.25 12.10
CA ASP A 94 14.51 -2.81 10.76
C ASP A 94 13.90 -3.93 9.90
N SER A 95 13.99 -5.19 10.31
CA SER A 95 13.40 -6.31 9.57
C SER A 95 11.91 -6.09 9.33
N GLY A 96 11.46 -6.26 8.08
CA GLY A 96 10.10 -5.93 7.63
C GLY A 96 9.94 -4.50 7.12
N GLY A 97 10.95 -3.62 7.28
CA GLY A 97 10.92 -2.26 6.75
C GLY A 97 10.96 -2.22 5.22
N GLY A 98 10.24 -1.25 4.64
CA GLY A 98 10.08 -1.12 3.19
C GLY A 98 11.26 -0.43 2.53
N VAL A 99 11.61 -0.90 1.34
CA VAL A 99 12.63 -0.30 0.48
C VAL A 99 11.97 0.14 -0.82
N PHE A 100 12.12 1.41 -1.17
CA PHE A 100 11.44 2.04 -2.29
C PHE A 100 12.43 2.48 -3.37
N TYR A 101 12.02 2.30 -4.62
CA TYR A 101 12.73 2.80 -5.80
C TYR A 101 11.85 3.83 -6.51
N GLN A 102 12.45 4.95 -6.91
CA GLN A 102 11.79 5.97 -7.70
C GLN A 102 12.17 5.81 -9.18
N ASN A 103 11.22 5.39 -10.01
CA ASN A 103 11.38 5.32 -11.46
C ASN A 103 10.71 6.54 -12.11
N GLY A 104 11.53 7.54 -12.48
CA GLY A 104 11.01 8.83 -12.94
C GLY A 104 10.20 9.53 -11.85
N SER A 105 8.91 9.75 -12.09
CA SER A 105 7.98 10.35 -11.11
C SER A 105 7.22 9.34 -10.26
N GLN A 106 7.40 8.03 -10.49
CA GLN A 106 6.65 6.98 -9.80
C GLN A 106 7.49 6.34 -8.69
N TRP A 107 6.89 6.18 -7.52
CA TRP A 107 7.46 5.41 -6.42
C TRP A 107 6.91 3.99 -6.44
N ALA A 108 7.79 3.00 -6.28
CA ALA A 108 7.42 1.61 -6.15
C ALA A 108 8.08 1.00 -4.91
N LEU A 109 7.35 0.12 -4.20
CA LEU A 109 7.94 -0.75 -3.20
C LEU A 109 8.79 -1.79 -3.93
N ALA A 110 10.11 -1.65 -3.79
CA ALA A 110 11.08 -2.50 -4.45
C ALA A 110 11.43 -3.73 -3.60
N GLY A 111 11.41 -3.60 -2.28
CA GLY A 111 11.98 -4.59 -1.38
C GLY A 111 11.48 -4.51 0.06
N ILE A 112 11.79 -5.57 0.81
CA ILE A 112 11.60 -5.62 2.27
C ILE A 112 12.93 -5.98 2.92
N MET A 113 13.40 -5.17 3.88
CA MET A 113 14.62 -5.44 4.63
C MET A 113 14.47 -6.72 5.47
N LEU A 114 15.43 -7.64 5.36
CA LEU A 114 15.37 -8.92 6.08
C LEU A 114 16.49 -9.05 7.10
N SER A 115 17.73 -8.77 6.70
CA SER A 115 18.90 -8.98 7.54
C SER A 115 20.03 -7.99 7.25
N ILE A 116 21.02 -7.98 8.13
CA ILE A 116 22.24 -7.18 7.98
C ILE A 116 23.44 -8.12 7.87
N GLY A 117 24.34 -7.80 6.95
CA GLY A 117 25.64 -8.45 6.83
C GLY A 117 26.69 -7.68 7.62
N THR A 118 27.37 -8.36 8.54
CA THR A 118 28.45 -7.81 9.36
C THR A 118 29.77 -8.52 9.11
N TYR A 119 30.87 -7.89 9.50
CA TYR A 119 32.18 -8.55 9.52
C TYR A 119 32.28 -9.64 10.59
N GLY A 120 33.25 -10.54 10.43
CA GLY A 120 33.59 -11.54 11.43
C GLY A 120 34.02 -10.90 12.75
N ASN A 121 33.39 -11.32 13.86
CA ASN A 121 33.61 -10.80 15.21
C ASN A 121 33.31 -9.31 15.41
N GLN A 122 32.60 -8.66 14.47
CA GLN A 122 32.16 -7.28 14.66
C GLN A 122 31.34 -7.15 15.95
N PRO A 123 31.59 -6.12 16.78
CA PRO A 123 30.81 -5.88 17.98
C PRO A 123 29.32 -5.75 17.63
N SER A 124 28.47 -6.43 18.40
CA SER A 124 27.03 -6.26 18.27
C SER A 124 26.64 -4.81 18.57
N GLY A 125 25.53 -4.35 18.00
CA GLY A 125 25.10 -2.97 18.23
C GLY A 125 25.87 -1.93 17.42
N THR A 126 26.42 -2.29 16.26
CA THR A 126 27.21 -1.37 15.42
C THR A 126 26.79 -1.43 13.95
N ALA A 127 26.85 -0.28 13.29
CA ALA A 127 26.80 -0.13 11.85
C ALA A 127 28.16 0.41 11.38
N VAL A 128 28.96 -0.46 10.77
CA VAL A 128 30.34 -0.21 10.32
C VAL A 128 30.34 -0.10 8.80
N TYR A 129 31.12 0.82 8.24
CA TYR A 129 31.28 0.92 6.80
C TYR A 129 31.80 -0.40 6.21
N GLY A 130 31.19 -0.81 5.10
CA GLY A 130 31.30 -2.09 4.43
C GLY A 130 30.21 -3.10 4.82
N ASN A 131 29.43 -2.84 5.88
CA ASN A 131 28.24 -3.64 6.18
C ASN A 131 27.24 -3.62 5.04
N LYS A 132 26.40 -4.66 5.02
CA LYS A 132 25.36 -4.84 4.01
C LYS A 132 23.98 -4.83 4.65
N THR A 133 23.00 -4.36 3.90
CA THR A 133 21.58 -4.60 4.21
C THR A 133 21.01 -5.50 3.13
N TYR A 134 20.51 -6.68 3.52
CA TYR A 134 19.91 -7.65 2.61
C TYR A 134 18.40 -7.47 2.58
N ILE A 135 17.86 -7.41 1.38
CA ILE A 135 16.50 -6.96 1.08
C ILE A 135 15.88 -7.97 0.12
N ALA A 136 14.72 -8.52 0.44
CA ALA A 136 13.99 -9.40 -0.49
C ALA A 136 13.69 -8.64 -1.80
N ASP A 137 14.02 -9.23 -2.95
CA ASP A 137 13.72 -8.64 -4.26
C ASP A 137 12.25 -8.94 -4.61
N LEU A 138 11.35 -7.96 -4.36
CA LEU A 138 9.93 -8.18 -4.59
C LEU A 138 9.58 -8.37 -6.07
N GLN A 139 10.44 -7.95 -7.00
CA GLN A 139 10.20 -8.25 -8.41
C GLN A 139 10.30 -9.74 -8.68
N TYR A 140 11.29 -10.42 -8.11
CA TYR A 140 11.43 -11.86 -8.26
C TYR A 140 10.15 -12.57 -7.77
N TYR A 141 9.55 -12.05 -6.70
CA TYR A 141 8.34 -12.57 -6.08
C TYR A 141 7.03 -11.99 -6.61
N ALA A 142 7.05 -11.10 -7.61
CA ALA A 142 5.87 -10.36 -8.05
C ALA A 142 4.71 -11.27 -8.47
N GLY A 143 5.00 -12.39 -9.14
CA GLY A 143 3.98 -13.37 -9.52
C GLY A 143 3.35 -14.10 -8.32
N GLN A 144 4.16 -14.45 -7.32
CA GLN A 144 3.67 -15.08 -6.09
C GLN A 144 2.87 -14.10 -5.22
N ILE A 145 3.36 -12.86 -5.10
CA ILE A 145 2.65 -11.78 -4.40
C ILE A 145 1.30 -11.55 -5.09
N ALA A 146 1.30 -11.41 -6.43
CA ALA A 146 0.06 -11.25 -7.19
C ALA A 146 -0.91 -12.40 -6.94
N ALA A 147 -0.44 -13.65 -6.94
CA ALA A 147 -1.27 -14.82 -6.70
C ALA A 147 -1.89 -14.88 -5.30
N VAL A 148 -1.19 -14.39 -4.26
CA VAL A 148 -1.75 -14.35 -2.88
C VAL A 148 -2.49 -13.06 -2.55
N SER A 149 -2.31 -12.02 -3.36
CA SER A 149 -3.03 -10.74 -3.25
C SER A 149 -4.21 -10.64 -4.21
N ALA A 150 -4.35 -11.59 -5.14
CA ALA A 150 -5.51 -11.70 -5.99
C ALA A 150 -6.70 -11.95 -5.07
N VAL A 151 -7.77 -11.19 -5.31
CA VAL A 151 -9.06 -11.55 -4.73
C VAL A 151 -9.50 -12.79 -5.52
N ASP A 152 -9.73 -13.90 -4.83
CA ASP A 152 -10.22 -15.13 -5.47
C ASP A 152 -11.54 -14.79 -6.19
N ASP A 153 -11.70 -15.32 -7.40
CA ASP A 153 -12.85 -15.18 -8.30
C ASP A 153 -12.85 -16.47 -9.14
N ILE A 154 -13.55 -17.49 -8.65
CA ILE A 154 -13.42 -18.88 -9.11
C ILE A 154 -14.18 -19.12 -10.42
N ASP A 155 -15.22 -18.34 -10.72
CA ASP A 155 -15.97 -18.41 -11.98
C ASP A 155 -15.59 -17.31 -12.99
N GLU A 156 -14.60 -16.47 -12.64
CA GLU A 156 -13.95 -15.46 -13.48
C GLU A 156 -14.93 -14.40 -14.02
N ASP A 157 -15.94 -14.06 -13.23
CA ASP A 157 -17.00 -13.14 -13.65
C ASP A 157 -16.72 -11.67 -13.27
N GLY A 158 -15.67 -11.43 -12.49
CA GLY A 158 -15.24 -10.12 -12.02
C GLY A 158 -15.71 -9.77 -10.62
N ILE A 159 -16.47 -10.65 -9.95
CA ILE A 159 -16.88 -10.52 -8.55
C ILE A 159 -15.99 -11.40 -7.65
N PRO A 160 -15.51 -10.86 -6.51
CA PRO A 160 -14.80 -11.61 -5.47
C PRO A 160 -15.58 -12.77 -4.83
N ASP A 161 -14.96 -13.95 -4.76
CA ASP A 161 -15.41 -15.13 -4.00
C ASP A 161 -15.80 -14.78 -2.57
N GLU A 162 -15.01 -13.93 -1.90
CA GLU A 162 -15.27 -13.52 -0.51
C GLU A 162 -16.59 -12.74 -0.38
N TRP A 163 -16.86 -11.85 -1.34
CA TRP A 163 -18.09 -11.06 -1.34
C TRP A 163 -19.28 -11.94 -1.70
N GLU A 164 -19.17 -12.81 -2.70
CA GLU A 164 -20.24 -13.75 -3.03
C GLU A 164 -20.53 -14.72 -1.88
N TYR A 165 -19.50 -15.19 -1.18
CA TYR A 165 -19.68 -16.04 -0.02
C TYR A 165 -20.37 -15.29 1.13
N GLU A 166 -20.04 -14.01 1.34
CA GLU A 166 -20.73 -13.18 2.33
C GLU A 166 -22.21 -12.98 1.98
N LYS A 167 -22.54 -12.75 0.71
CA LYS A 167 -23.91 -12.45 0.27
C LYS A 167 -24.78 -13.69 0.05
N CYS A 168 -24.24 -14.70 -0.60
CA CYS A 168 -24.97 -15.87 -1.07
C CYS A 168 -24.57 -17.17 -0.36
N GLY A 169 -23.47 -17.19 0.41
CA GLY A 169 -22.95 -18.39 1.06
C GLY A 169 -22.21 -19.36 0.12
N THR A 170 -21.96 -18.95 -1.12
CA THR A 170 -21.24 -19.69 -2.15
C THR A 170 -20.31 -18.75 -2.91
N THR A 171 -19.19 -19.25 -3.43
CA THR A 171 -18.19 -18.47 -4.18
C THR A 171 -18.48 -18.40 -5.70
N THR A 172 -19.71 -18.67 -6.12
CA THR A 172 -20.18 -18.58 -7.53
C THR A 172 -21.69 -18.28 -7.53
N GLY A 173 -22.12 -17.57 -6.50
CA GLY A 173 -23.51 -17.40 -6.12
C GLY A 173 -24.15 -16.18 -6.73
N VAL A 174 -23.38 -15.35 -7.43
CA VAL A 174 -23.82 -14.11 -8.06
C VAL A 174 -23.18 -14.06 -9.44
N SER A 175 -23.97 -13.90 -10.50
CA SER A 175 -23.40 -13.59 -11.80
C SER A 175 -23.31 -12.07 -11.98
N ALA A 176 -22.14 -11.57 -12.35
CA ALA A 176 -21.88 -10.16 -12.62
C ALA A 176 -22.83 -9.52 -13.62
N SER A 177 -23.35 -10.30 -14.57
CA SER A 177 -24.21 -9.80 -15.65
C SER A 177 -25.70 -10.13 -15.48
N GLU A 178 -26.07 -10.85 -14.42
CA GLU A 178 -27.46 -11.20 -14.14
C GLU A 178 -28.02 -10.37 -12.99
N ASP A 179 -29.29 -10.02 -13.11
CA ASP A 179 -30.11 -9.45 -12.04
C ASP A 179 -30.80 -10.62 -11.33
N GLN A 180 -30.17 -11.05 -10.23
CA GLN A 180 -30.48 -12.33 -9.59
C GLN A 180 -31.80 -12.28 -8.79
N ASP A 181 -32.12 -11.16 -8.18
CA ASP A 181 -33.31 -10.98 -7.36
C ASP A 181 -34.44 -10.17 -8.04
N GLY A 182 -34.16 -9.63 -9.24
CA GLY A 182 -35.14 -9.02 -10.13
C GLY A 182 -35.43 -7.54 -9.81
N ASP A 183 -34.51 -6.83 -9.17
CA ASP A 183 -34.67 -5.41 -8.83
C ASP A 183 -34.15 -4.42 -9.88
N GLY A 184 -33.55 -4.95 -10.95
CA GLY A 184 -33.05 -4.21 -12.10
C GLY A 184 -31.56 -3.86 -12.02
N PHE A 185 -30.84 -4.33 -11.01
CA PHE A 185 -29.38 -4.19 -10.90
C PHE A 185 -28.71 -5.55 -11.15
N ASP A 186 -27.64 -5.54 -11.94
CA ASP A 186 -26.83 -6.74 -12.14
C ASP A 186 -25.84 -6.93 -10.99
N GLY A 187 -25.32 -8.15 -10.84
CA GLY A 187 -24.36 -8.49 -9.79
C GLY A 187 -23.15 -7.54 -9.73
N GLU A 188 -22.66 -7.05 -10.88
CA GLU A 188 -21.57 -6.06 -10.91
C GLU A 188 -21.99 -4.74 -10.25
N ALA A 189 -23.16 -4.21 -10.59
CA ALA A 189 -23.68 -2.99 -9.97
C ALA A 189 -23.89 -3.17 -8.46
N GLU A 190 -24.38 -4.33 -8.04
CA GLU A 190 -24.61 -4.65 -6.64
C GLU A 190 -23.31 -4.79 -5.84
N TRP A 191 -22.31 -5.45 -6.42
CA TRP A 191 -20.98 -5.51 -5.84
C TRP A 191 -20.35 -4.12 -5.72
N ILE A 192 -20.46 -3.28 -6.74
CA ILE A 192 -19.97 -1.89 -6.69
C ILE A 192 -20.73 -1.09 -5.63
N ALA A 193 -22.03 -1.31 -5.45
CA ALA A 193 -22.88 -0.61 -4.49
C ALA A 193 -22.82 -1.15 -3.05
N ASP A 194 -22.29 -2.36 -2.86
CA ASP A 194 -22.31 -3.14 -1.62
C ASP A 194 -23.71 -3.59 -1.18
N THR A 195 -24.60 -3.85 -2.14
CA THR A 195 -26.00 -4.27 -1.90
C THR A 195 -26.13 -5.79 -1.76
N ASP A 196 -27.34 -6.32 -1.63
CA ASP A 196 -27.58 -7.74 -1.36
C ASP A 196 -28.26 -8.38 -2.59
N PRO A 197 -27.52 -9.16 -3.40
CA PRO A 197 -27.99 -9.75 -4.66
C PRO A 197 -29.04 -10.86 -4.51
N THR A 198 -29.54 -11.05 -3.30
CA THR A 198 -30.57 -12.02 -2.98
C THR A 198 -31.84 -11.38 -2.42
N ASP A 199 -31.86 -10.07 -2.20
CA ASP A 199 -33.00 -9.31 -1.70
C ASP A 199 -33.28 -8.11 -2.59
N GLY A 200 -34.26 -8.23 -3.49
CA GLY A 200 -34.62 -7.16 -4.44
C GLY A 200 -35.25 -5.89 -3.84
N ARG A 201 -35.03 -5.65 -2.54
CA ARG A 201 -35.22 -4.38 -1.84
C ARG A 201 -33.90 -3.69 -1.52
N SER A 202 -32.78 -4.37 -1.72
CA SER A 202 -31.43 -3.95 -1.42
C SER A 202 -30.75 -3.50 -2.71
N PHE A 203 -30.96 -2.23 -3.07
CA PHE A 203 -30.27 -1.62 -4.20
C PHE A 203 -29.86 -0.19 -3.90
N PHE A 204 -28.93 0.32 -4.70
CA PHE A 204 -28.48 1.69 -4.57
C PHE A 204 -29.55 2.66 -5.08
N GLN A 205 -30.18 3.36 -4.15
CA GLN A 205 -31.23 4.32 -4.45
C GLN A 205 -31.14 5.58 -3.58
N LEU A 206 -31.76 6.65 -4.08
CA LEU A 206 -32.11 7.79 -3.25
C LEU A 206 -33.37 7.42 -2.44
N ASP A 207 -33.24 7.32 -1.12
CA ASP A 207 -34.34 6.91 -0.23
C ASP A 207 -35.38 8.01 -0.05
N SER A 208 -34.92 9.25 0.11
CA SER A 208 -35.81 10.38 0.28
C SER A 208 -35.18 11.70 -0.13
N TYR A 209 -36.05 12.59 -0.61
CA TYR A 209 -35.81 14.02 -0.73
C TYR A 209 -36.69 14.71 0.31
N ALA A 210 -36.41 14.45 1.59
CA ALA A 210 -37.27 14.91 2.69
C ALA A 210 -37.26 16.43 2.88
N ALA A 211 -36.17 17.09 2.45
CA ALA A 211 -36.02 18.54 2.47
C ALA A 211 -35.27 19.01 1.21
N ALA A 212 -35.56 20.23 0.74
CA ALA A 212 -35.00 20.76 -0.50
C ALA A 212 -33.46 20.91 -0.47
N ASP A 213 -32.87 20.87 0.72
CA ASP A 213 -31.46 21.01 1.02
C ASP A 213 -30.77 19.70 1.43
N GLN A 214 -31.44 18.55 1.35
CA GLN A 214 -30.85 17.26 1.77
C GLN A 214 -31.13 16.13 0.79
N LEU A 215 -30.09 15.32 0.54
CA LEU A 215 -30.18 14.04 -0.13
C LEU A 215 -29.96 12.92 0.87
N VAL A 216 -30.83 11.92 0.81
CA VAL A 216 -30.74 10.71 1.63
C VAL A 216 -30.68 9.51 0.70
N PHE A 217 -29.70 8.64 0.89
CA PHE A 217 -29.49 7.46 0.04
C PHE A 217 -28.83 6.31 0.81
N SER A 218 -29.13 5.08 0.40
CA SER A 218 -28.52 3.87 0.93
C SER A 218 -27.01 3.89 0.72
N SER A 219 -26.23 3.61 1.77
CA SER A 219 -24.77 3.64 1.71
C SER A 219 -24.10 2.57 2.55
N SER A 220 -22.86 2.25 2.17
CA SER A 220 -21.94 1.38 2.91
C SER A 220 -20.67 2.13 3.30
N THR A 221 -20.08 1.77 4.44
CA THR A 221 -18.78 2.28 4.89
C THR A 221 -17.62 1.80 4.03
N ASN A 222 -17.82 0.75 3.23
CA ASN A 222 -16.81 0.18 2.34
C ASN A 222 -16.83 0.80 0.93
N ARG A 223 -17.57 1.91 0.74
CA ARG A 223 -17.75 2.57 -0.55
C ARG A 223 -17.57 4.08 -0.43
N GLU A 224 -17.20 4.69 -1.55
CA GLU A 224 -17.16 6.14 -1.70
C GLU A 224 -18.30 6.63 -2.59
N TYR A 225 -18.76 7.84 -2.31
CA TYR A 225 -19.89 8.45 -2.99
C TYR A 225 -19.55 9.85 -3.50
N GLN A 226 -20.21 10.25 -4.59
CA GLN A 226 -20.14 11.60 -5.12
C GLN A 226 -21.53 12.08 -5.51
N ILE A 227 -21.88 13.31 -5.12
CA ILE A 227 -23.09 13.96 -5.60
C ILE A 227 -22.78 14.81 -6.81
N GLN A 228 -23.64 14.68 -7.81
CA GLN A 228 -23.65 15.51 -8.99
C GLN A 228 -25.02 16.13 -9.18
N TYR A 229 -25.06 17.28 -9.84
CA TYR A 229 -26.30 17.98 -10.14
C TYR A 229 -26.40 18.40 -11.60
N LEU A 230 -27.63 18.61 -12.04
CA LEU A 230 -28.00 19.12 -13.33
C LEU A 230 -28.90 20.34 -13.15
N ALA A 231 -28.58 21.45 -13.81
CA ALA A 231 -29.37 22.68 -13.72
C ALA A 231 -30.61 22.69 -14.66
N SER A 232 -30.62 21.84 -15.70
CA SER A 232 -31.74 21.74 -16.64
C SER A 232 -31.77 20.37 -17.32
N LEU A 233 -32.94 19.74 -17.36
CA LEU A 233 -33.15 18.47 -18.09
C LEU A 233 -32.97 18.59 -19.60
N THR A 234 -32.96 19.82 -20.14
CA THR A 234 -32.79 20.06 -21.59
C THR A 234 -31.34 20.27 -22.02
N ASN A 235 -30.44 20.50 -21.06
CA ASN A 235 -29.01 20.64 -21.31
C ASN A 235 -28.25 19.72 -20.34
N VAL A 236 -28.09 18.45 -20.75
CA VAL A 236 -27.61 17.37 -19.89
C VAL A 236 -26.09 17.42 -19.73
N SER A 237 -25.61 18.31 -18.86
CA SER A 237 -24.21 18.39 -18.43
C SER A 237 -24.11 18.33 -16.90
N TRP A 238 -23.91 17.11 -16.36
CA TRP A 238 -23.77 16.88 -14.93
C TRP A 238 -22.55 17.62 -14.38
N GLN A 239 -22.76 18.41 -13.32
CA GLN A 239 -21.74 19.13 -12.58
C GLN A 239 -21.49 18.44 -11.24
N VAL A 240 -20.27 18.54 -10.72
CA VAL A 240 -19.90 17.97 -9.42
C VAL A 240 -20.39 18.90 -8.30
N GLU A 241 -21.15 18.36 -7.34
CA GLU A 241 -21.54 19.09 -6.11
C GLU A 241 -20.51 18.81 -5.00
N THR A 242 -19.97 17.59 -4.93
CA THR A 242 -19.00 17.17 -3.91
C THR A 242 -17.80 16.42 -4.51
N ASP A 243 -16.65 16.48 -3.85
CA ASP A 243 -15.61 15.47 -4.07
C ASP A 243 -16.11 14.08 -3.61
N TRP A 244 -15.34 13.02 -3.92
CA TRP A 244 -15.63 11.68 -3.39
C TRP A 244 -15.45 11.66 -1.88
N PHE A 245 -16.40 11.07 -1.16
CA PHE A 245 -16.38 10.95 0.29
C PHE A 245 -16.82 9.54 0.74
N ALA A 246 -16.35 9.10 1.91
CA ALA A 246 -16.71 7.80 2.47
C ALA A 246 -18.19 7.73 2.89
N GLY A 247 -18.84 6.61 2.60
CA GLY A 247 -20.23 6.37 3.02
C GLY A 247 -20.39 6.13 4.51
N SER A 248 -21.63 6.29 4.98
CA SER A 248 -22.06 5.94 6.33
C SER A 248 -22.69 4.55 6.37
N ILE A 249 -22.86 3.98 7.56
CA ILE A 249 -23.54 2.69 7.73
C ILE A 249 -25.02 2.80 7.34
N SER A 250 -25.47 1.91 6.46
CA SER A 250 -26.83 1.79 5.92
C SER A 250 -27.31 2.98 5.08
N GLN A 251 -27.07 4.22 5.51
CA GLN A 251 -27.59 5.42 4.86
C GLN A 251 -26.69 6.63 5.09
N THR A 252 -26.57 7.45 4.06
CA THR A 252 -25.92 8.77 4.13
C THR A 252 -26.96 9.87 3.99
N VAL A 253 -26.87 10.88 4.87
CA VAL A 253 -27.63 12.13 4.77
C VAL A 253 -26.66 13.25 4.45
N LEU A 254 -26.81 13.88 3.28
CA LEU A 254 -25.91 14.91 2.80
C LEU A 254 -26.66 16.21 2.51
N ALA A 255 -26.14 17.32 3.03
CA ALA A 255 -26.63 18.65 2.67
C ALA A 255 -26.23 19.01 1.24
N VAL A 256 -27.18 19.54 0.46
CA VAL A 256 -26.99 19.99 -0.92
C VAL A 256 -27.47 21.41 -1.12
N SER A 257 -26.92 22.12 -2.10
CA SER A 257 -27.24 23.53 -2.31
C SER A 257 -28.69 23.75 -2.75
N MET A 258 -29.40 24.64 -2.06
CA MET A 258 -30.65 25.24 -2.58
C MET A 258 -30.28 26.40 -3.51
N ALA A 259 -30.20 26.16 -4.81
CA ALA A 259 -29.99 27.23 -5.78
C ALA A 259 -31.28 27.97 -6.11
N ASP A 260 -31.15 29.19 -6.63
CA ASP A 260 -32.27 30.04 -7.09
C ASP A 260 -33.07 29.44 -8.27
N SER A 261 -32.63 28.29 -8.80
CA SER A 261 -33.28 27.53 -9.87
C SER A 261 -33.32 26.03 -9.54
N ASN A 262 -34.32 25.33 -10.06
CA ASN A 262 -34.46 23.87 -9.91
C ASN A 262 -33.15 23.13 -10.27
N ARG A 263 -32.72 22.22 -9.40
CA ARG A 263 -31.60 21.29 -9.64
C ARG A 263 -32.12 19.86 -9.59
N PHE A 264 -31.53 19.00 -10.42
CA PHE A 264 -31.74 17.56 -10.41
C PHE A 264 -30.46 16.91 -9.91
N TYR A 265 -30.56 16.00 -8.96
CA TYR A 265 -29.40 15.37 -8.34
C TYR A 265 -29.27 13.91 -8.75
N ARG A 266 -28.03 13.43 -8.76
CA ARG A 266 -27.72 12.00 -8.75
C ARG A 266 -26.57 11.73 -7.78
N ALA A 267 -26.60 10.56 -7.19
CA ALA A 267 -25.48 10.01 -6.45
C ALA A 267 -24.73 9.00 -7.34
N ARG A 268 -23.42 8.96 -7.20
CA ARG A 268 -22.55 7.92 -7.76
C ARG A 268 -21.90 7.16 -6.63
N VAL A 269 -21.62 5.88 -6.84
CA VAL A 269 -20.92 5.00 -5.92
C VAL A 269 -19.70 4.38 -6.61
N ARG A 270 -18.63 4.13 -5.85
CA ARG A 270 -17.45 3.35 -6.28
C ARG A 270 -16.78 2.64 -5.11
N ARG A 271 -15.92 1.68 -5.44
CA ARG A 271 -14.96 1.10 -4.49
C ARG A 271 -13.78 2.08 -4.24
N PRO A 272 -13.23 2.13 -3.02
CA PRO A 272 -12.07 2.96 -2.68
C PRO A 272 -10.82 2.66 -3.53
#